data_AF-A0A944AMU9-F1
#
_entry.id   AF-A0A944AMU9-F1
#
_cell.length_a   1.000
_cell.length_b   1.000
_cell.length_c   1.000
_cell.angle_alpha   90.00
_cell.angle_beta   90.00
_cell.angle_gamma   90.00
#
_symmetry.space_group_name_H-M   'P 1'
#
loop_
_entity.id
_entity.type
_entity.pdbx_description
1 polymer ?
#
loop_
_entity_poly.entity_id
_entity_poly.type
_entity_poly.pdbx_seq_one_letter_code
_entity_poly.pdbx_strand_id
1 'polypeptide(L)'
;MKFYDYRGICLYCADNSVNIPKNAHEVNESFSPIAILINRDPMNSRSVFPVLSGGEVYESEGVGLFLPCAHESDLPRSVLDIVASGEAFCVNTAFPLVFDGLSALRQDKKRFTLTLVGLGDVGATVLLGLKLLGSDIDSIRIYDPNEALCARYEAEFNQILPMYSDVPKVEIADRSKLFDCDAFLFTASVGVPPVTENIPDVRMFQYARNRAMLKRYAIEARESGFSGLFAQISDPVDHLSRAVFIDSNTASDGTMDFLGLLPEQIQGYGLGVMRARAEYTADKIGVDRRDIRVYGPHGNGLIVANSPNENYDDDISLALTEAARTANLRVRELGFKPYIAPGISSACVSILKTLRGQWHWSAVPMGGAYMGCESRFTHSGIEIRREKLSPKLTERLTETFDTLRRFDYR
;
A
#
# COMPACT_ATOMS: atom_id res chain seq x y z
N MET A 1 -0.14 -27.85 -23.15
CA MET A 1 0.19 -26.44 -22.84
C MET A 1 -0.74 -25.58 -23.66
N LYS A 2 -1.50 -24.68 -23.03
CA LYS A 2 -2.44 -23.79 -23.72
C LYS A 2 -2.13 -22.35 -23.34
N PHE A 3 -2.11 -21.48 -24.33
CA PHE A 3 -2.00 -20.05 -24.17
C PHE A 3 -3.29 -19.39 -24.67
N TYR A 4 -3.61 -18.23 -24.12
CA TYR A 4 -4.76 -17.46 -24.56
C TYR A 4 -4.38 -16.00 -24.73
N ASP A 5 -4.90 -15.33 -25.75
CA ASP A 5 -4.88 -13.86 -25.81
C ASP A 5 -6.11 -13.31 -25.09
N TYR A 6 -5.86 -12.43 -24.12
CA TYR A 6 -6.87 -11.57 -23.51
C TYR A 6 -6.43 -10.11 -23.59
N ARG A 7 -7.02 -9.37 -24.53
CA ARG A 7 -6.78 -7.92 -24.73
C ARG A 7 -5.29 -7.58 -24.90
N GLY A 8 -4.54 -8.42 -25.62
CA GLY A 8 -3.10 -8.22 -25.85
C GLY A 8 -2.21 -8.68 -24.69
N ILE A 9 -2.75 -9.51 -23.79
CA ILE A 9 -1.99 -10.16 -22.71
C ILE A 9 -2.07 -11.67 -22.94
N CYS A 10 -0.92 -12.34 -22.99
CA CYS A 10 -0.86 -13.79 -23.06
C CYS A 10 -1.21 -14.37 -21.70
N LEU A 11 -2.20 -15.26 -21.62
CA LEU A 11 -2.55 -15.99 -20.40
C LEU A 11 -1.92 -17.39 -20.45
N TYR A 12 -1.22 -17.76 -19.38
CA TYR A 12 -0.71 -19.11 -19.17
C TYR A 12 -1.36 -19.73 -17.93
N CYS A 13 -1.98 -20.89 -18.08
CA CYS A 13 -2.63 -21.59 -16.97
C CYS A 13 -1.61 -22.49 -16.27
N ALA A 14 -1.16 -22.09 -15.07
CA ALA A 14 -0.25 -22.90 -14.27
C ALA A 14 -0.97 -24.06 -13.55
N ASP A 15 -2.29 -23.95 -13.37
CA ASP A 15 -3.16 -24.96 -12.74
C ASP A 15 -4.45 -25.11 -13.55
N ASN A 16 -5.05 -26.30 -13.56
CA ASN A 16 -6.35 -26.57 -14.16
C ASN A 16 -7.52 -25.97 -13.37
N SER A 17 -7.29 -25.52 -12.13
CA SER A 17 -8.33 -24.91 -11.28
C SER A 17 -8.58 -23.42 -11.59
N VAL A 18 -7.85 -22.82 -12.53
CA VAL A 18 -7.92 -21.39 -12.83
C VAL A 18 -9.12 -21.03 -13.72
N ASN A 19 -9.63 -19.81 -13.54
CA ASN A 19 -10.70 -19.28 -14.39
C ASN A 19 -10.12 -18.46 -15.55
N ILE A 20 -10.43 -18.87 -16.78
CA ILE A 20 -10.07 -18.13 -17.99
C ILE A 20 -11.23 -17.16 -18.34
N PRO A 21 -10.95 -15.87 -18.66
CA PRO A 21 -11.97 -14.94 -19.10
C PRO A 21 -12.72 -15.46 -20.33
N LYS A 22 -14.05 -15.27 -20.38
CA LYS A 22 -14.89 -15.74 -21.51
C LYS A 22 -14.47 -15.18 -22.88
N ASN A 23 -13.85 -14.00 -22.90
CA ASN A 23 -13.41 -13.33 -24.12
C ASN A 23 -11.93 -13.58 -24.45
N ALA A 24 -11.30 -14.56 -23.80
CA ALA A 24 -9.94 -14.98 -24.15
C ALA A 24 -9.99 -15.99 -25.31
N HIS A 25 -9.02 -15.91 -26.22
CA HIS A 25 -8.94 -16.77 -27.41
C HIS A 25 -7.67 -17.61 -27.37
N GLU A 26 -7.78 -18.92 -27.63
CA GLU A 26 -6.62 -19.82 -27.62
C GLU A 26 -5.61 -19.41 -28.70
N VAL A 27 -4.33 -19.36 -28.34
CA VAL A 27 -3.21 -19.07 -29.25
C VAL A 27 -2.15 -20.17 -29.17
N ASN A 28 -1.37 -20.33 -30.24
CA ASN A 28 -0.41 -21.43 -30.37
C ASN A 28 0.91 -21.18 -29.66
N GLU A 29 1.29 -19.92 -29.47
CA GLU A 29 2.59 -19.50 -28.95
C GLU A 29 2.42 -18.47 -27.83
N SER A 30 3.34 -18.47 -26.86
CA SER A 30 3.41 -17.44 -25.84
C SER A 30 3.96 -16.13 -26.39
N PHE A 31 3.46 -15.00 -25.88
CA PHE A 31 3.94 -13.66 -26.24
C PHE A 31 3.94 -12.74 -25.01
N SER A 32 4.74 -11.68 -25.06
CA SER A 32 4.78 -10.65 -24.00
C SER A 32 3.65 -9.63 -24.16
N PRO A 33 3.09 -9.10 -23.04
CA PRO A 33 3.32 -9.54 -21.67
C PRO A 33 2.54 -10.82 -21.34
N ILE A 34 3.01 -11.59 -20.34
CA ILE A 34 2.39 -12.85 -19.94
C ILE A 34 1.84 -12.81 -18.50
N ALA A 35 0.57 -13.18 -18.36
CA ALA A 35 -0.11 -13.40 -17.09
C ALA A 35 -0.14 -14.90 -16.78
N ILE A 36 0.56 -15.30 -15.73
CA ILE A 36 0.55 -16.66 -15.19
C ILE A 36 -0.64 -16.77 -14.24
N LEU A 37 -1.67 -17.49 -14.66
CA LEU A 37 -2.90 -17.67 -13.91
C LEU A 37 -2.67 -18.69 -12.78
N ILE A 38 -3.08 -18.30 -11.58
CA ILE A 38 -3.07 -19.12 -10.37
C ILE A 38 -4.46 -19.10 -9.72
N ASN A 39 -4.69 -20.03 -8.79
CA ASN A 39 -5.89 -20.07 -7.95
C ASN A 39 -5.44 -20.28 -6.50
N ARG A 40 -5.42 -19.21 -5.72
CA ARG A 40 -5.02 -19.20 -4.31
C ARG A 40 -6.09 -18.55 -3.48
N ASP A 41 -6.18 -18.95 -2.21
CA ASP A 41 -7.12 -18.35 -1.25
C ASP A 41 -7.02 -16.81 -1.24
N PRO A 42 -8.07 -16.08 -1.66
CA PRO A 42 -8.10 -14.62 -1.68
C PRO A 42 -7.86 -13.97 -0.31
N MET A 43 -8.10 -14.68 0.79
CA MET A 43 -7.82 -14.15 2.13
C MET A 43 -6.34 -14.02 2.44
N ASN A 44 -5.52 -14.82 1.79
CA ASN A 44 -4.11 -14.98 2.12
C ASN A 44 -3.18 -14.69 0.94
N SER A 45 -3.72 -14.32 -0.23
CA SER A 45 -2.96 -14.11 -1.45
C SER A 45 -3.19 -12.74 -2.06
N ARG A 46 -2.10 -12.18 -2.59
CA ARG A 46 -2.16 -11.11 -3.58
C ARG A 46 -2.97 -11.53 -4.80
N SER A 47 -3.61 -10.57 -5.45
CA SER A 47 -4.40 -10.80 -6.67
C SER A 47 -3.57 -10.67 -7.94
N VAL A 48 -2.63 -9.73 -7.98
CA VAL A 48 -1.74 -9.47 -9.12
C VAL A 48 -0.36 -9.06 -8.61
N PHE A 49 0.70 -9.71 -9.08
CA PHE A 49 2.07 -9.37 -8.71
C PHE A 49 3.09 -9.72 -9.80
N PRO A 50 4.17 -8.94 -9.97
CA PRO A 50 5.21 -9.23 -10.95
C PRO A 50 5.99 -10.51 -10.58
N VAL A 51 6.47 -11.21 -11.59
CA VAL A 51 7.26 -12.44 -11.44
C VAL A 51 8.65 -12.19 -12.05
N LEU A 52 9.68 -12.15 -11.21
CA LEU A 52 11.06 -11.88 -11.64
C LEU A 52 11.88 -13.16 -11.82
N SER A 53 11.41 -14.28 -11.26
CA SER A 53 11.95 -15.61 -11.46
C SER A 53 10.83 -16.65 -11.42
N GLY A 54 10.97 -17.73 -12.20
CA GLY A 54 9.88 -18.70 -12.39
C GLY A 54 9.42 -19.41 -11.11
N GLY A 55 10.27 -19.47 -10.08
CA GLY A 55 9.91 -20.07 -8.79
C GLY A 55 8.92 -19.22 -7.97
N GLU A 56 8.85 -17.91 -8.21
CA GLU A 56 7.98 -16.99 -7.44
C GLU A 56 6.49 -17.31 -7.62
N VAL A 57 6.14 -17.97 -8.73
CA VAL A 57 4.78 -18.49 -9.00
C VAL A 57 4.33 -19.51 -7.94
N TYR A 58 5.27 -20.16 -7.25
CA TYR A 58 5.01 -21.21 -6.27
C TYR A 58 5.25 -20.78 -4.82
N GLU A 59 5.76 -19.56 -4.62
CA GLU A 59 6.03 -19.06 -3.27
C GLU A 59 4.75 -18.84 -2.47
N SER A 60 4.78 -19.28 -1.22
CA SER A 60 3.78 -18.91 -0.23
C SER A 60 3.93 -17.44 0.17
N GLU A 61 2.81 -16.82 0.50
CA GLU A 61 2.78 -15.43 0.94
C GLU A 61 3.28 -15.30 2.39
N GLY A 62 4.26 -14.42 2.62
CA GLY A 62 4.87 -14.18 3.92
C GLY A 62 6.26 -13.57 3.80
N VAL A 63 7.07 -13.70 4.86
CA VAL A 63 8.43 -13.12 4.96
C VAL A 63 9.38 -13.62 3.87
N GLY A 64 9.12 -14.79 3.27
CA GLY A 64 9.84 -15.29 2.10
C GLY A 64 9.85 -14.30 0.93
N LEU A 65 8.83 -13.44 0.80
CA LEU A 65 8.75 -12.42 -0.24
C LEU A 65 9.78 -11.29 -0.09
N PHE A 66 10.48 -11.19 1.03
CA PHE A 66 11.62 -10.29 1.20
C PHE A 66 12.96 -10.93 0.80
N LEU A 67 12.98 -12.24 0.56
CA LEU A 67 14.17 -13.01 0.23
C LEU A 67 14.23 -13.30 -1.28
N PRO A 68 15.43 -13.58 -1.83
CA PRO A 68 15.54 -14.21 -3.14
C PRO A 68 14.75 -15.51 -3.16
N CYS A 69 13.97 -15.73 -4.23
CA CYS A 69 13.15 -16.92 -4.36
C CYS A 69 14.03 -18.18 -4.32
N ALA A 70 13.70 -19.11 -3.42
CA ALA A 70 14.38 -20.39 -3.26
C ALA A 70 13.66 -21.55 -3.98
N HIS A 71 12.47 -21.31 -4.54
CA HIS A 71 11.69 -22.33 -5.23
C HIS A 71 12.24 -22.59 -6.63
N GLU A 72 12.27 -23.87 -7.00
CA GLU A 72 12.49 -24.28 -8.39
C GLU A 72 11.25 -23.97 -9.24
N SER A 73 11.45 -23.90 -10.55
CA SER A 73 10.39 -23.66 -11.51
C SER A 73 10.26 -24.83 -12.48
N ASP A 74 9.04 -25.30 -12.68
CA ASP A 74 8.65 -26.25 -13.74
C ASP A 74 7.95 -25.55 -14.91
N LEU A 75 7.99 -24.20 -14.95
CA LEU A 75 7.38 -23.43 -16.02
C LEU A 75 8.04 -23.77 -17.37
N PRO A 76 7.25 -23.81 -18.47
CA PRO A 76 7.79 -24.04 -19.80
C PRO A 76 8.84 -23.01 -20.18
N ARG A 77 9.82 -23.42 -20.99
CA ARG A 77 10.92 -22.54 -21.42
C ARG A 77 10.42 -21.24 -22.05
N SER A 78 9.38 -21.31 -22.87
CA SER A 78 8.81 -20.14 -23.54
C SER A 78 8.17 -19.13 -22.57
N VAL A 79 7.71 -19.58 -21.40
CA VAL A 79 7.25 -18.70 -20.31
C VAL A 79 8.44 -18.13 -19.54
N LEU A 80 9.44 -18.97 -19.23
CA LEU A 80 10.67 -18.55 -18.54
C LEU A 80 11.45 -17.48 -19.30
N ASP A 81 11.45 -17.54 -20.64
CA ASP A 81 12.10 -16.51 -21.48
C ASP A 81 11.41 -15.13 -21.33
N ILE A 82 10.08 -15.09 -21.15
CA ILE A 82 9.32 -13.85 -20.88
C ILE A 82 9.49 -13.39 -19.42
N VAL A 83 9.59 -14.32 -18.48
CA VAL A 83 9.96 -13.98 -17.08
C VAL A 83 11.32 -13.27 -17.06
N ALA A 84 12.30 -13.78 -17.80
CA ALA A 84 13.62 -13.19 -17.91
C ALA A 84 13.63 -11.80 -18.59
N SER A 85 12.62 -11.48 -19.42
CA SER A 85 12.47 -10.13 -20.01
C SER A 85 11.81 -9.13 -19.06
N GLY A 86 11.27 -9.57 -17.92
CA GLY A 86 10.58 -8.74 -16.95
C GLY A 86 9.12 -8.42 -17.33
N GLU A 87 8.55 -9.16 -18.28
CA GLU A 87 7.17 -8.93 -18.78
C GLU A 87 6.18 -10.00 -18.30
N ALA A 88 6.54 -10.73 -17.25
CA ALA A 88 5.70 -11.75 -16.62
C ALA A 88 5.14 -11.30 -15.27
N PHE A 89 3.92 -11.74 -14.98
CA PHE A 89 3.24 -11.48 -13.71
C PHE A 89 2.21 -12.56 -13.41
N CYS A 90 1.84 -12.72 -12.14
CA CYS A 90 0.80 -13.63 -11.69
C CYS A 90 -0.56 -12.95 -11.63
N VAL A 91 -1.61 -13.71 -11.90
CA VAL A 91 -3.02 -13.29 -11.73
C VAL A 91 -3.77 -14.39 -10.97
N ASN A 92 -4.25 -14.06 -9.77
CA ASN A 92 -5.05 -14.97 -8.97
C ASN A 92 -6.52 -14.91 -9.38
N THR A 93 -6.95 -15.94 -10.11
CA THR A 93 -8.29 -16.07 -10.68
C THR A 93 -9.38 -16.44 -9.67
N ALA A 94 -9.01 -16.61 -8.39
CA ALA A 94 -9.96 -16.73 -7.29
C ALA A 94 -10.67 -15.41 -6.97
N PHE A 95 -10.10 -14.27 -7.37
CA PHE A 95 -10.75 -12.96 -7.29
C PHE A 95 -11.67 -12.74 -8.50
N PRO A 96 -13.01 -12.59 -8.31
CA PRO A 96 -13.94 -12.47 -9.43
C PRO A 96 -13.69 -11.27 -10.35
N LEU A 97 -13.17 -10.17 -9.80
CA LEU A 97 -12.94 -8.90 -10.49
C LEU A 97 -11.50 -8.71 -10.98
N VAL A 98 -10.63 -9.74 -10.89
CA VAL A 98 -9.19 -9.57 -11.11
C VAL A 98 -8.84 -9.07 -12.50
N PHE A 99 -9.58 -9.47 -13.54
CA PHE A 99 -9.31 -9.03 -14.92
C PHE A 99 -9.77 -7.60 -15.20
N ASP A 100 -10.82 -7.14 -14.51
CA ASP A 100 -11.26 -5.74 -14.57
C ASP A 100 -10.25 -4.84 -13.82
N GLY A 101 -9.82 -5.26 -12.63
CA GLY A 101 -8.76 -4.58 -11.89
C GLY A 101 -7.42 -4.56 -12.63
N LEU A 102 -7.04 -5.66 -13.29
CA LEU A 102 -5.86 -5.71 -14.15
C LEU A 102 -5.95 -4.73 -15.32
N SER A 103 -7.14 -4.61 -15.94
CA SER A 103 -7.37 -3.65 -17.03
C SER A 103 -7.21 -2.21 -16.55
N ALA A 104 -7.67 -1.88 -15.34
CA ALA A 104 -7.50 -0.56 -14.73
C ALA A 104 -6.03 -0.28 -14.37
N LEU A 105 -5.34 -1.25 -13.75
CA LEU A 105 -3.94 -1.15 -13.36
C LEU A 105 -3.00 -0.88 -14.53
N ARG A 106 -3.34 -1.40 -15.71
CA ARG A 106 -2.53 -1.29 -16.93
C ARG A 106 -2.87 -0.07 -17.80
N GLN A 107 -3.70 0.85 -17.31
CA GLN A 107 -3.97 2.09 -18.03
C GLN A 107 -2.76 3.04 -17.91
N ASP A 108 -2.22 3.45 -19.05
CA ASP A 108 -1.20 4.50 -19.11
C ASP A 108 -1.82 5.86 -18.74
N LYS A 109 -1.68 6.26 -17.48
CA LYS A 109 -2.08 7.60 -17.01
C LYS A 109 -0.88 8.50 -16.79
N LYS A 110 -0.95 9.70 -17.37
CA LYS A 110 0.07 10.76 -17.20
C LYS A 110 -0.34 11.82 -16.18
N ARG A 111 -1.63 11.93 -15.90
CA ARG A 111 -2.24 12.94 -15.03
C ARG A 111 -3.28 12.23 -14.16
N PHE A 112 -3.24 12.49 -12.85
CA PHE A 112 -4.08 11.82 -11.86
C PHE A 112 -5.09 12.78 -11.24
N THR A 113 -6.32 12.31 -11.01
CA THR A 113 -7.32 12.97 -10.16
C THR A 113 -7.30 12.31 -8.79
N LEU A 114 -7.11 13.08 -7.73
CA LEU A 114 -7.10 12.55 -6.36
C LEU A 114 -8.32 13.02 -5.58
N THR A 115 -8.88 12.18 -4.71
CA THR A 115 -9.83 12.61 -3.68
C THR A 115 -9.19 12.47 -2.30
N LEU A 116 -9.10 13.57 -1.54
CA LEU A 116 -8.57 13.59 -0.18
C LEU A 116 -9.70 13.80 0.83
N VAL A 117 -9.89 12.81 1.71
CA VAL A 117 -10.89 12.83 2.79
C VAL A 117 -10.23 13.05 4.15
N GLY A 118 -10.77 14.02 4.88
CA GLY A 118 -10.26 14.47 6.18
C GLY A 118 -9.28 15.63 6.01
N LEU A 119 -9.60 16.77 6.62
CA LEU A 119 -8.84 18.01 6.42
C LEU A 119 -8.25 18.55 7.74
N GLY A 120 -8.04 17.66 8.72
CA GLY A 120 -7.26 17.95 9.93
C GLY A 120 -5.76 18.15 9.64
N ASP A 121 -4.92 18.23 10.68
CA ASP A 121 -3.50 18.61 10.54
C ASP A 121 -2.72 17.77 9.51
N VAL A 122 -2.91 16.45 9.53
CA VAL A 122 -2.27 15.54 8.56
C VAL A 122 -2.82 15.77 7.16
N GLY A 123 -4.16 15.81 7.00
CA GLY A 123 -4.80 16.04 5.71
C GLY A 123 -4.39 17.35 5.05
N ALA A 124 -4.39 18.45 5.80
CA ALA A 124 -3.93 19.75 5.31
C ALA A 124 -2.44 19.75 4.92
N THR A 125 -1.60 19.05 5.69
CA THR A 125 -0.17 18.89 5.36
C THR A 125 0.03 18.08 4.09
N VAL A 126 -0.75 17.00 3.91
CA VAL A 126 -0.74 16.18 2.70
C VAL A 126 -1.18 17.01 1.50
N LEU A 127 -2.28 17.78 1.62
CA LEU A 127 -2.76 18.67 0.58
C LEU A 127 -1.68 19.68 0.16
N LEU A 128 -0.96 20.26 1.12
CA LEU A 128 0.15 21.19 0.85
C LEU A 128 1.30 20.53 0.10
N GLY A 129 1.72 19.35 0.54
CA GLY A 129 2.75 18.60 -0.17
C GLY A 129 2.34 18.25 -1.59
N LEU A 130 1.13 17.73 -1.80
CA LEU A 130 0.62 17.33 -3.11
C LEU A 130 0.45 18.54 -4.04
N LYS A 131 -0.05 19.67 -3.52
CA LYS A 131 -0.18 20.93 -4.28
C LYS A 131 1.16 21.43 -4.80
N LEU A 132 2.22 21.30 -4.00
CA LEU A 132 3.54 21.83 -4.37
C LEU A 132 4.40 20.84 -5.18
N LEU A 133 4.22 19.53 -4.97
CA LEU A 133 5.12 18.50 -5.50
C LEU A 133 4.48 17.59 -6.56
N GLY A 134 3.16 17.66 -6.75
CA GLY A 134 2.39 16.78 -7.63
C GLY A 134 2.14 17.35 -9.02
N SER A 135 3.19 17.56 -9.81
CA SER A 135 3.07 18.04 -11.20
C SER A 135 2.36 17.06 -12.14
N ASP A 136 2.28 15.80 -11.75
CA ASP A 136 1.55 14.70 -12.36
C ASP A 136 0.08 14.62 -11.92
N ILE A 137 -0.40 15.54 -11.08
CA ILE A 137 -1.79 15.60 -10.63
C ILE A 137 -2.54 16.67 -11.42
N ASP A 138 -3.75 16.34 -11.88
CA ASP A 138 -4.64 17.30 -12.53
C ASP A 138 -5.44 18.11 -11.52
N SER A 139 -6.15 17.40 -10.63
CA SER A 139 -6.89 18.01 -9.53
C SER A 139 -6.85 17.17 -8.26
N ILE A 140 -6.99 17.87 -7.14
CA ILE A 140 -7.15 17.30 -5.80
C ILE A 140 -8.51 17.72 -5.28
N ARG A 141 -9.46 16.79 -5.30
CA ARG A 141 -10.79 16.96 -4.74
C ARG A 141 -10.71 16.77 -3.23
N ILE A 142 -11.18 17.72 -2.44
CA ILE A 142 -11.12 17.69 -0.98
C ILE A 142 -12.51 17.49 -0.38
N TYR A 143 -12.59 16.72 0.70
CA TYR A 143 -13.82 16.51 1.44
C TYR A 143 -13.58 16.39 2.94
N ASP A 144 -14.41 17.10 3.70
CA ASP A 144 -14.53 17.02 5.16
C ASP A 144 -15.98 17.33 5.55
N PRO A 145 -16.53 16.75 6.63
CA PRO A 145 -17.85 17.16 7.13
C PRO A 145 -17.96 18.65 7.45
N ASN A 146 -16.85 19.35 7.70
CA ASN A 146 -16.83 20.80 7.87
C ASN A 146 -16.74 21.53 6.51
N GLU A 147 -17.89 21.93 5.97
CA GLU A 147 -17.98 22.64 4.69
C GLU A 147 -17.19 23.96 4.66
N ALA A 148 -17.16 24.70 5.77
CA ALA A 148 -16.38 25.94 5.86
C ALA A 148 -14.87 25.67 5.77
N LEU A 149 -14.41 24.53 6.30
CA LEU A 149 -13.02 24.10 6.16
C LEU A 149 -12.69 23.72 4.71
N CYS A 150 -13.61 23.02 4.02
CA CYS A 150 -13.46 22.75 2.59
C CYS A 150 -13.39 24.04 1.76
N ALA A 151 -14.31 24.98 1.98
CA ALA A 151 -14.34 26.27 1.28
C ALA A 151 -13.07 27.08 1.52
N ARG A 152 -12.56 27.08 2.76
CA ARG A 152 -11.30 27.72 3.11
C ARG A 152 -10.14 27.12 2.33
N TYR A 153 -9.98 25.79 2.34
CA TYR A 153 -8.84 25.16 1.69
C TYR A 153 -8.93 25.21 0.16
N GLU A 154 -10.11 25.13 -0.44
CA GLU A 154 -10.26 25.39 -1.87
C GLU A 154 -9.75 26.81 -2.22
N ALA A 155 -10.24 27.83 -1.50
CA ALA A 155 -9.88 29.21 -1.77
C ALA A 155 -8.38 29.51 -1.55
N GLU A 156 -7.83 29.12 -0.39
CA GLU A 156 -6.44 29.43 -0.04
C GLU A 156 -5.45 28.64 -0.90
N PHE A 157 -5.71 27.35 -1.18
CA PHE A 157 -4.77 26.54 -1.96
C PHE A 157 -4.74 26.92 -3.43
N ASN A 158 -5.84 27.44 -3.98
CA ASN A 158 -5.86 27.95 -5.35
C ASN A 158 -5.22 29.34 -5.50
N GLN A 159 -4.82 29.99 -4.40
CA GLN A 159 -4.04 31.24 -4.39
C GLN A 159 -2.53 31.02 -4.25
N ILE A 160 -2.08 29.76 -4.15
CA ILE A 160 -0.65 29.41 -4.09
C ILE A 160 -0.03 29.57 -5.49
N LEU A 161 1.00 30.41 -5.59
CA LEU A 161 1.77 30.60 -6.83
C LEU A 161 2.61 29.35 -7.17
N PRO A 162 2.67 28.95 -8.46
CA PRO A 162 3.59 27.89 -8.89
C PRO A 162 5.04 28.36 -8.78
N MET A 163 5.94 27.46 -8.38
CA MET A 163 7.38 27.75 -8.31
C MET A 163 8.12 27.40 -9.60
N TYR A 164 7.78 26.27 -10.24
CA TYR A 164 8.48 25.75 -11.44
C TYR A 164 7.54 25.23 -12.53
N SER A 165 6.46 24.55 -12.13
CA SER A 165 5.45 23.96 -13.01
C SER A 165 4.07 24.31 -12.52
N ASP A 166 3.06 24.07 -13.37
CA ASP A 166 1.67 24.10 -12.94
C ASP A 166 1.47 23.19 -11.72
N VAL A 167 0.65 23.69 -10.80
CA VAL A 167 0.26 23.01 -9.56
C VAL A 167 -1.20 22.54 -9.71
N PRO A 168 -1.56 21.37 -9.15
CA PRO A 168 -2.91 20.82 -9.32
C PRO A 168 -3.97 21.76 -8.77
N LYS A 169 -5.14 21.81 -9.41
CA LYS A 169 -6.28 22.56 -8.87
C LYS A 169 -6.83 21.86 -7.64
N VAL A 170 -7.25 22.63 -6.64
CA VAL A 170 -7.99 22.08 -5.50
C VAL A 170 -9.47 22.34 -5.74
N GLU A 171 -10.30 21.32 -5.56
CA GLU A 171 -11.75 21.39 -5.79
C GLU A 171 -12.50 20.80 -4.61
N ILE A 172 -13.69 21.28 -4.29
CA ILE A 172 -14.54 20.63 -3.27
C ILE A 172 -15.20 19.42 -3.93
N ALA A 173 -15.03 18.24 -3.31
CA ALA A 173 -15.61 17.00 -3.84
C ALA A 173 -17.13 16.97 -3.63
N ASP A 174 -17.86 16.51 -4.66
CA ASP A 174 -19.25 16.08 -4.50
C ASP A 174 -19.27 14.79 -3.65
N ARG A 175 -20.06 14.79 -2.57
CA ARG A 175 -20.17 13.64 -1.66
C ARG A 175 -20.57 12.35 -2.36
N SER A 176 -21.35 12.44 -3.44
CA SER A 176 -21.78 11.29 -4.23
C SER A 176 -20.71 10.74 -5.19
N LYS A 177 -19.60 11.47 -5.39
CA LYS A 177 -18.55 11.17 -6.37
C LYS A 177 -17.15 11.06 -5.76
N LEU A 178 -17.05 10.73 -4.47
CA LEU A 178 -15.75 10.63 -3.79
C LEU A 178 -14.79 9.62 -4.46
N PHE A 179 -15.33 8.55 -5.05
CA PHE A 179 -14.57 7.50 -5.72
C PHE A 179 -14.41 7.70 -7.24
N ASP A 180 -14.91 8.80 -7.81
CA ASP A 180 -14.58 9.22 -9.19
C ASP A 180 -13.18 9.85 -9.20
N CYS A 181 -12.16 9.04 -9.01
CA CYS A 181 -10.77 9.46 -8.91
C CYS A 181 -9.82 8.31 -9.24
N ASP A 182 -8.53 8.63 -9.40
CA ASP A 182 -7.46 7.65 -9.59
C ASP A 182 -6.89 7.15 -8.27
N ALA A 183 -6.86 8.03 -7.25
CA ALA A 183 -6.53 7.65 -5.90
C ALA A 183 -7.41 8.36 -4.87
N PHE A 184 -7.95 7.56 -3.95
CA PHE A 184 -8.71 7.99 -2.79
C PHE A 184 -7.82 7.97 -1.55
N LEU A 185 -7.59 9.13 -0.94
CA LEU A 185 -6.68 9.35 0.18
C LEU A 185 -7.46 9.55 1.48
N PHE A 186 -7.37 8.60 2.40
CA PHE A 186 -8.15 8.61 3.63
C PHE A 186 -7.29 9.02 4.84
N THR A 187 -7.39 10.28 5.25
CA THR A 187 -6.70 10.83 6.44
C THR A 187 -7.61 11.09 7.63
N ALA A 188 -8.93 10.94 7.45
CA ALA A 188 -9.90 11.14 8.52
C ALA A 188 -9.64 10.17 9.69
N SER A 189 -9.70 10.71 10.90
CA SER A 189 -9.50 9.98 12.14
C SER A 189 -10.40 10.57 13.22
N VAL A 190 -10.96 9.71 14.05
CA VAL A 190 -11.65 10.13 15.27
C VAL A 190 -10.58 10.53 16.26
N GLY A 191 -10.58 11.80 16.69
CA GLY A 191 -9.53 12.37 17.53
C GLY A 191 -9.15 11.48 18.72
N VAL A 192 -7.85 11.42 19.02
CA VAL A 192 -7.35 10.68 20.19
C VAL A 192 -7.77 11.43 21.46
N PRO A 193 -8.35 10.74 22.46
CA PRO A 193 -8.62 11.37 23.75
C PRO A 193 -7.36 11.97 24.37
N PRO A 194 -7.47 13.00 25.22
CA PRO A 194 -6.33 13.56 25.95
C PRO A 194 -5.60 12.48 26.76
N VAL A 195 -4.29 12.66 26.98
CA VAL A 195 -3.41 11.72 27.72
C VAL A 195 -3.89 11.45 29.16
N THR A 196 -4.80 12.28 29.69
CA THR A 196 -5.37 12.17 31.03
C THR A 196 -6.40 11.04 31.19
N GLU A 197 -6.84 10.40 30.11
CA GLU A 197 -7.74 9.24 30.18
C GLU A 197 -6.95 7.93 30.23
N ASN A 198 -7.16 7.14 31.29
CA ASN A 198 -6.49 5.86 31.50
C ASN A 198 -7.16 4.77 30.65
N ILE A 199 -6.90 4.76 29.34
CA ILE A 199 -7.45 3.78 28.39
C ILE A 199 -6.50 2.56 28.34
N PRO A 200 -6.95 1.36 28.75
CA PRO A 200 -6.08 0.17 28.87
C PRO A 200 -5.39 -0.25 27.57
N ASP A 201 -6.03 -0.01 26.42
CA ASP A 201 -5.45 -0.24 25.10
C ASP A 201 -5.84 0.88 24.13
N VAL A 202 -5.05 1.96 24.14
CA VAL A 202 -5.23 3.13 23.28
C VAL A 202 -5.25 2.74 21.80
N ARG A 203 -4.48 1.72 21.38
CA ARG A 203 -4.38 1.31 19.98
C ARG A 203 -5.65 0.60 19.53
N MET A 204 -6.18 -0.31 20.34
CA MET A 204 -7.44 -0.99 20.05
C MET A 204 -8.64 -0.04 20.10
N PHE A 205 -8.63 0.91 21.02
CA PHE A 205 -9.65 1.95 21.08
C PHE A 205 -9.66 2.83 19.82
N GLN A 206 -8.48 3.26 19.34
CA GLN A 206 -8.35 4.00 18.08
C GLN A 206 -8.80 3.16 16.89
N TYR A 207 -8.38 1.88 16.82
CA TYR A 207 -8.78 0.97 15.74
C TYR A 207 -10.30 0.86 15.63
N ALA A 208 -10.99 0.58 16.73
CA ALA A 208 -12.45 0.40 16.74
C ALA A 208 -13.19 1.62 16.17
N ARG A 209 -12.85 2.82 16.65
CA ARG A 209 -13.51 4.07 16.22
C ARG A 209 -13.19 4.43 14.78
N ASN A 210 -11.92 4.30 14.39
CA ASN A 210 -11.51 4.62 13.03
C ASN A 210 -12.04 3.61 12.02
N ARG A 211 -12.10 2.31 12.37
CA ARG A 211 -12.74 1.30 11.54
C ARG A 211 -14.22 1.56 11.35
N ALA A 212 -14.95 1.93 12.41
CA ALA A 212 -16.38 2.22 12.30
C ALA A 212 -16.68 3.34 11.30
N MET A 213 -15.84 4.39 11.27
CA MET A 213 -15.93 5.46 10.28
C MET A 213 -15.48 5.00 8.88
N LEU A 214 -14.37 4.27 8.79
CA LEU A 214 -13.76 3.80 7.54
C LEU A 214 -14.65 2.79 6.80
N LYS A 215 -15.38 1.95 7.54
CA LYS A 215 -16.25 0.90 6.99
C LYS A 215 -17.22 1.42 5.94
N ARG A 216 -17.81 2.60 6.17
CA ARG A 216 -18.71 3.24 5.20
C ARG A 216 -18.00 3.53 3.87
N TYR A 217 -16.77 4.03 3.91
CA TYR A 217 -16.00 4.32 2.70
C TYR A 217 -15.56 3.05 1.97
N ALA A 218 -15.25 1.97 2.70
CA ALA A 218 -14.95 0.67 2.08
C ALA A 218 -16.17 0.09 1.32
N ILE A 219 -17.37 0.23 1.89
CA ILE A 219 -18.63 -0.16 1.24
C ILE A 219 -18.90 0.73 0.01
N GLU A 220 -18.77 2.05 0.13
CA GLU A 220 -18.97 2.96 -1.00
C GLU A 220 -17.95 2.74 -2.13
N ALA A 221 -16.70 2.36 -1.82
CA ALA A 221 -15.69 1.97 -2.81
C ALA A 221 -16.15 0.75 -3.62
N ARG A 222 -16.72 -0.25 -2.93
CA ARG A 222 -17.32 -1.43 -3.57
C ARG A 222 -18.52 -1.06 -4.43
N GLU A 223 -19.48 -0.32 -3.88
CA GLU A 223 -20.73 0.05 -4.57
C GLU A 223 -20.50 0.92 -5.82
N SER A 224 -19.44 1.72 -5.82
CA SER A 224 -19.03 2.54 -6.98
C SER A 224 -18.19 1.78 -8.01
N GLY A 225 -17.80 0.53 -7.74
CA GLY A 225 -16.88 -0.21 -8.60
C GLY A 225 -15.50 0.43 -8.70
N PHE A 226 -15.01 1.02 -7.59
CA PHE A 226 -13.76 1.76 -7.56
C PHE A 226 -12.57 0.88 -7.97
N SER A 227 -11.87 1.29 -9.03
CA SER A 227 -10.72 0.57 -9.60
C SER A 227 -9.38 1.27 -9.37
N GLY A 228 -9.38 2.41 -8.68
CA GLY A 228 -8.19 3.18 -8.34
C GLY A 228 -7.48 2.70 -7.06
N LEU A 229 -6.53 3.52 -6.59
CA LEU A 229 -5.77 3.31 -5.36
C LEU A 229 -6.54 3.82 -4.13
N PHE A 230 -6.77 2.98 -3.14
CA PHE A 230 -7.21 3.35 -1.80
C PHE A 230 -5.99 3.53 -0.87
N ALA A 231 -5.63 4.78 -0.60
CA ALA A 231 -4.53 5.13 0.28
C ALA A 231 -5.03 5.34 1.73
N GLN A 232 -4.80 4.34 2.58
CA GLN A 232 -5.13 4.40 4.01
C GLN A 232 -4.00 5.12 4.78
N ILE A 233 -4.29 6.28 5.36
CA ILE A 233 -3.27 7.12 6.05
C ILE A 233 -3.54 7.23 7.55
N SER A 234 -4.80 7.13 8.00
CA SER A 234 -5.12 7.21 9.43
C SER A 234 -4.69 5.97 10.21
N ASP A 235 -4.32 6.18 11.48
CA ASP A 235 -3.85 5.14 12.38
C ASP A 235 -4.98 4.27 12.97
N PRO A 236 -4.73 2.99 13.29
CA PRO A 236 -3.51 2.23 12.99
C PRO A 236 -3.51 1.72 11.54
N VAL A 237 -2.61 2.27 10.73
CA VAL A 237 -2.61 2.19 9.26
C VAL A 237 -2.70 0.76 8.72
N ASP A 238 -1.87 -0.15 9.23
CA ASP A 238 -1.74 -1.51 8.71
C ASP A 238 -3.02 -2.33 8.94
N HIS A 239 -3.59 -2.20 10.15
CA HIS A 239 -4.80 -2.90 10.54
C HIS A 239 -6.03 -2.34 9.84
N LEU A 240 -6.08 -1.02 9.66
CA LEU A 240 -7.16 -0.36 8.92
C LEU A 240 -7.10 -0.70 7.42
N SER A 241 -5.90 -0.86 6.83
CA SER A 241 -5.75 -1.32 5.45
C SER A 241 -6.37 -2.73 5.28
N ARG A 242 -6.10 -3.63 6.23
CA ARG A 242 -6.76 -4.95 6.28
C ARG A 242 -8.27 -4.84 6.46
N ALA A 243 -8.74 -3.89 7.28
CA ALA A 243 -10.17 -3.65 7.46
C ALA A 243 -10.84 -3.18 6.17
N VAL A 244 -10.22 -2.29 5.39
CA VAL A 244 -10.73 -1.87 4.07
C VAL A 244 -10.90 -3.07 3.14
N PHE A 245 -9.91 -3.96 3.10
CA PHE A 245 -10.01 -5.18 2.29
C PHE A 245 -11.19 -6.05 2.72
N ILE A 246 -11.30 -6.36 4.02
CA ILE A 246 -12.39 -7.19 4.55
C ILE A 246 -13.74 -6.52 4.31
N ASP A 247 -13.89 -5.26 4.71
CA ASP A 247 -15.17 -4.57 4.72
C ASP A 247 -15.67 -4.26 3.30
N SER A 248 -14.78 -4.05 2.31
CA SER A 248 -15.18 -3.90 0.90
C SER A 248 -15.51 -5.24 0.21
N ASN A 249 -14.93 -6.35 0.67
CA ASN A 249 -15.14 -7.68 0.10
C ASN A 249 -16.19 -8.51 0.85
N THR A 250 -16.89 -7.91 1.83
CA THR A 250 -17.98 -8.53 2.59
C THR A 250 -19.31 -7.96 2.13
N ALA A 251 -20.22 -8.83 1.67
CA ALA A 251 -21.58 -8.47 1.28
C ALA A 251 -22.44 -8.06 2.48
N SER A 252 -23.60 -7.47 2.21
CA SER A 252 -24.54 -7.00 3.24
C SER A 252 -25.08 -8.11 4.15
N ASP A 253 -25.07 -9.36 3.69
CA ASP A 253 -25.47 -10.54 4.46
C ASP A 253 -24.32 -11.15 5.30
N GLY A 254 -23.12 -10.57 5.21
CA GLY A 254 -21.92 -11.04 5.89
C GLY A 254 -21.07 -12.04 5.09
N THR A 255 -21.48 -12.41 3.88
CA THR A 255 -20.72 -13.32 3.02
C THR A 255 -19.49 -12.61 2.44
N MET A 256 -18.31 -13.24 2.55
CA MET A 256 -17.10 -12.74 1.90
C MET A 256 -17.04 -13.24 0.45
N ASP A 257 -17.43 -12.39 -0.49
CA ASP A 257 -17.63 -12.73 -1.90
C ASP A 257 -16.53 -12.19 -2.83
N PHE A 258 -15.62 -11.39 -2.29
CA PHE A 258 -14.48 -10.81 -3.01
C PHE A 258 -14.86 -9.92 -4.21
N LEU A 259 -16.06 -9.32 -4.18
CA LEU A 259 -16.53 -8.36 -5.19
C LEU A 259 -16.21 -6.89 -4.82
N GLY A 260 -15.24 -6.67 -3.93
CA GLY A 260 -14.76 -5.35 -3.52
C GLY A 260 -13.41 -4.99 -4.12
N LEU A 261 -12.59 -4.30 -3.33
CA LEU A 261 -11.25 -3.88 -3.74
C LEU A 261 -10.29 -5.07 -3.78
N LEU A 262 -9.48 -5.15 -4.82
CA LEU A 262 -8.34 -6.07 -4.85
C LEU A 262 -7.30 -5.65 -3.78
N PRO A 263 -6.53 -6.61 -3.21
CA PRO A 263 -5.57 -6.30 -2.16
C PRO A 263 -4.58 -5.20 -2.53
N GLU A 264 -4.07 -5.18 -3.77
CA GLU A 264 -3.04 -4.25 -4.22
C GLU A 264 -3.57 -2.84 -4.47
N GLN A 265 -4.90 -2.69 -4.63
CA GLN A 265 -5.54 -1.38 -4.67
C GLN A 265 -5.48 -0.69 -3.31
N ILE A 266 -5.25 -1.42 -2.22
CA ILE A 266 -5.19 -0.84 -0.88
C ILE A 266 -3.72 -0.75 -0.47
N GLN A 267 -3.29 0.43 -0.02
CA GLN A 267 -1.96 0.60 0.55
C GLN A 267 -2.01 1.47 1.80
N GLY A 268 -1.25 1.07 2.81
CA GLY A 268 -1.11 1.78 4.07
C GLY A 268 0.08 2.74 4.06
N TYR A 269 -0.15 4.01 4.34
CA TYR A 269 0.86 5.07 4.28
C TYR A 269 1.28 5.54 5.68
N GLY A 270 2.07 4.71 6.36
CA GLY A 270 2.63 5.00 7.70
C GLY A 270 4.15 4.88 7.80
N LEU A 271 4.79 4.11 6.91
CA LEU A 271 6.18 3.68 7.10
C LEU A 271 7.22 4.73 6.68
N GLY A 272 6.88 5.63 5.74
CA GLY A 272 7.80 6.66 5.24
C GLY A 272 8.38 7.58 6.32
N VAL A 273 7.58 7.99 7.31
CA VAL A 273 8.09 8.77 8.46
C VAL A 273 8.99 7.94 9.37
N MET A 274 8.76 6.63 9.48
CA MET A 274 9.59 5.75 10.30
C MET A 274 10.98 5.62 9.66
N ARG A 275 11.03 5.51 8.33
CA ARG A 275 12.28 5.64 7.55
C ARG A 275 12.98 6.97 7.80
N ALA A 276 12.28 8.10 7.63
CA ALA A 276 12.88 9.42 7.81
C ALA A 276 13.43 9.64 9.23
N ARG A 277 12.73 9.14 10.26
CA ARG A 277 13.18 9.21 11.66
C ARG A 277 14.40 8.33 11.94
N ALA A 278 14.46 7.15 11.33
CA ALA A 278 15.61 6.28 11.39
C ALA A 278 16.83 6.95 10.74
N GLU A 279 16.68 7.54 9.55
CA GLU A 279 17.76 8.28 8.86
C GLU A 279 18.26 9.46 9.69
N TYR A 280 17.34 10.27 10.20
CA TYR A 280 17.69 11.40 11.06
C TYR A 280 18.49 10.96 12.31
N THR A 281 18.18 9.79 12.86
CA THR A 281 18.91 9.25 14.01
C THR A 281 20.26 8.68 13.58
N ALA A 282 20.30 7.94 12.47
CA ALA A 282 21.51 7.36 11.90
C ALA A 282 22.58 8.43 11.63
N ASP A 283 22.18 9.57 11.05
CA ASP A 283 23.07 10.71 10.79
C ASP A 283 23.72 11.24 12.09
N LYS A 284 23.02 11.18 13.23
CA LYS A 284 23.56 11.62 14.53
C LYS A 284 24.53 10.65 15.16
N ILE A 285 24.38 9.36 14.87
CA ILE A 285 25.18 8.29 15.48
C ILE A 285 26.22 7.71 14.51
N GLY A 286 26.35 8.27 13.30
CA GLY A 286 27.36 7.88 12.31
C GLY A 286 27.07 6.56 11.59
N VAL A 287 25.80 6.17 11.44
CA VAL A 287 25.38 4.97 10.70
C VAL A 287 25.04 5.33 9.26
N ASP A 288 25.49 4.53 8.28
CA ASP A 288 25.16 4.77 6.86
C ASP A 288 23.66 4.57 6.61
N ARG A 289 23.00 5.65 6.18
CA ARG A 289 21.58 5.63 5.89
C ARG A 289 21.19 4.80 4.67
N ARG A 290 22.11 4.52 3.73
CA ARG A 290 21.82 3.84 2.45
C ARG A 290 21.35 2.39 2.66
N ASP A 291 21.94 1.72 3.65
CA ASP A 291 21.67 0.31 3.91
C ASP A 291 20.49 0.10 4.86
N ILE A 292 20.00 1.16 5.50
CA ILE A 292 18.86 1.03 6.40
C ILE A 292 17.63 0.51 5.66
N ARG A 293 16.97 -0.46 6.29
CA ARG A 293 15.67 -0.97 5.87
C ARG A 293 14.65 -0.80 6.99
N VAL A 294 13.41 -0.58 6.60
CA VAL A 294 12.30 -0.41 7.53
C VAL A 294 11.19 -1.35 7.13
N TYR A 295 10.70 -2.12 8.10
CA TYR A 295 9.68 -3.13 7.92
C TYR A 295 8.66 -3.07 9.07
N GLY A 296 7.55 -3.79 8.88
CA GLY A 296 6.56 -3.97 9.92
C GLY A 296 5.58 -2.80 10.02
N PRO A 297 4.69 -2.85 11.02
CA PRO A 297 3.65 -1.86 11.17
C PRO A 297 4.15 -0.46 11.56
N HIS A 298 3.31 0.54 11.29
CA HIS A 298 3.49 1.86 11.89
C HIS A 298 3.23 1.79 13.40
N GLY A 299 4.30 1.78 14.20
CA GLY A 299 4.25 1.76 15.66
C GLY A 299 4.79 0.47 16.28
N ASN A 300 4.03 -0.16 17.19
CA ASN A 300 4.47 -1.39 17.85
C ASN A 300 4.58 -2.54 16.84
N GLY A 301 5.75 -3.17 16.79
CA GLY A 301 6.16 -4.16 15.79
C GLY A 301 7.06 -3.60 14.68
N LEU A 302 7.35 -2.29 14.67
CA LEU A 302 8.30 -1.70 13.73
C LEU A 302 9.68 -2.39 13.83
N ILE A 303 10.30 -2.64 12.69
CA ILE A 303 11.70 -3.05 12.59
C ILE A 303 12.45 -2.04 11.73
N VAL A 304 13.52 -1.47 12.28
CA VAL A 304 14.54 -0.75 11.53
C VAL A 304 15.82 -1.59 11.58
N ALA A 305 16.29 -2.03 10.42
CA ALA A 305 17.57 -2.71 10.28
C ALA A 305 18.61 -1.68 9.81
N ASN A 306 19.80 -1.65 10.43
CA ASN A 306 20.91 -0.80 9.98
C ASN A 306 21.43 -1.22 8.60
N SER A 307 21.40 -2.52 8.32
CA SER A 307 21.65 -3.15 7.02
C SER A 307 20.83 -4.44 6.93
N PRO A 308 20.37 -4.87 5.75
CA PRO A 308 19.60 -6.10 5.62
C PRO A 308 20.44 -7.38 5.78
N ASN A 309 21.74 -7.35 5.49
CA ASN A 309 22.54 -8.53 5.13
C ASN A 309 23.67 -8.83 6.13
N GLU A 310 24.85 -9.26 5.66
CA GLU A 310 26.04 -9.52 6.48
C GLU A 310 26.49 -8.32 7.34
N ASN A 311 26.15 -7.09 6.97
CA ASN A 311 26.44 -5.89 7.76
C ASN A 311 25.36 -5.58 8.82
N TYR A 312 24.38 -6.48 9.00
CA TYR A 312 23.36 -6.34 10.04
C TYR A 312 24.00 -6.39 11.43
N ASP A 313 23.76 -5.32 12.19
CA ASP A 313 24.10 -5.20 13.61
C ASP A 313 22.80 -5.06 14.39
N ASP A 314 22.57 -5.99 15.31
CA ASP A 314 21.31 -6.06 16.03
C ASP A 314 21.12 -4.92 17.02
N ASP A 315 22.19 -4.51 17.71
CA ASP A 315 22.14 -3.48 18.74
C ASP A 315 21.89 -2.11 18.09
N ILE A 316 22.57 -1.83 16.97
CA ILE A 316 22.31 -0.61 16.18
C ILE A 316 20.88 -0.63 15.64
N SER A 317 20.42 -1.76 15.10
CA SER A 317 19.07 -1.91 14.57
C SER A 317 18.00 -1.69 15.63
N LEU A 318 18.17 -2.24 16.83
CA LEU A 318 17.27 -2.02 17.97
C LEU A 318 17.27 -0.56 18.42
N ALA A 319 18.45 0.07 18.49
CA ALA A 319 18.56 1.49 18.84
C ALA A 319 17.85 2.40 17.82
N LEU A 320 18.04 2.14 16.52
CA LEU A 320 17.34 2.88 15.45
C LEU A 320 15.84 2.64 15.47
N THR A 321 15.41 1.39 15.74
CA THR A 321 14.00 1.03 15.87
C THR A 321 13.34 1.83 16.99
N GLU A 322 13.96 1.84 18.17
CA GLU A 322 13.41 2.54 19.33
C GLU A 322 13.40 4.06 19.14
N ALA A 323 14.45 4.61 18.54
CA ALA A 323 14.52 6.03 18.22
C ALA A 323 13.41 6.46 17.23
N ALA A 324 13.14 5.65 16.20
CA ALA A 324 12.07 5.92 15.24
C ALA A 324 10.67 5.81 15.88
N ARG A 325 10.47 4.81 16.74
CA ARG A 325 9.21 4.56 17.46
C ARG A 325 8.85 5.69 18.43
N THR A 326 9.85 6.22 19.14
CA THR A 326 9.66 7.23 20.20
C THR A 326 9.82 8.68 19.75
N ALA A 327 10.22 8.93 18.48
CA ALA A 327 10.42 10.28 17.97
C ALA A 327 9.16 11.17 18.07
N ASN A 328 7.96 10.59 18.02
CA ASN A 328 6.71 11.32 18.21
C ASN A 328 6.56 11.86 19.65
N LEU A 329 7.05 11.14 20.67
CA LEU A 329 7.01 11.54 22.07
C LEU A 329 7.89 12.77 22.30
N ARG A 330 9.07 12.82 21.68
CA ARG A 330 9.97 13.99 21.75
C ARG A 330 9.31 15.27 21.22
N VAL A 331 8.50 15.18 20.16
CA VAL A 331 7.75 16.34 19.65
C VAL A 331 6.63 16.75 20.61
N ARG A 332 5.99 15.77 21.28
CA ARG A 332 4.96 16.04 22.29
C ARG A 332 5.54 16.67 23.56
N GLU A 333 6.74 16.29 23.97
CA GLU A 333 7.47 16.91 25.09
C GLU A 333 7.74 18.42 24.83
N LEU A 334 7.86 18.82 23.57
CA LEU A 334 7.95 20.22 23.16
C LEU A 334 6.59 20.95 23.14
N GLY A 335 5.49 20.26 23.45
CA GLY A 335 4.13 20.83 23.46
C GLY A 335 3.41 20.78 22.11
N PHE A 336 3.95 20.07 21.10
CA PHE A 336 3.38 20.05 19.75
C PHE A 336 2.85 18.68 19.33
N LYS A 337 1.81 18.67 18.48
CA LYS A 337 1.31 17.46 17.85
C LYS A 337 2.23 17.05 16.69
N PRO A 338 2.73 15.80 16.63
CA PRO A 338 3.57 15.35 15.53
C PRO A 338 2.73 14.96 14.31
N TYR A 339 2.58 15.88 13.35
CA TYR A 339 1.83 15.62 12.10
C TYR A 339 2.56 16.03 10.82
N ILE A 340 3.53 16.95 10.89
CA ILE A 340 4.23 17.49 9.72
C ILE A 340 5.02 16.39 8.99
N ALA A 341 6.00 15.76 9.67
CA ALA A 341 6.79 14.70 9.08
C ALA A 341 5.94 13.47 8.67
N PRO A 342 4.94 13.02 9.46
CA PRO A 342 3.98 12.01 8.99
C PRO A 342 3.25 12.39 7.70
N GLY A 343 2.66 13.59 7.62
CA GLY A 343 1.92 14.04 6.45
C GLY A 343 2.79 14.15 5.19
N ILE A 344 4.02 14.63 5.33
CA ILE A 344 4.95 14.74 4.20
C ILE A 344 5.59 13.39 3.85
N SER A 345 6.29 12.75 4.79
CA SER A 345 7.11 11.57 4.50
C SER A 345 6.29 10.29 4.32
N SER A 346 5.27 10.05 5.14
CA SER A 346 4.47 8.82 5.03
C SER A 346 3.41 8.90 3.95
N ALA A 347 2.75 10.05 3.80
CA ALA A 347 1.65 10.20 2.86
C ALA A 347 2.10 10.90 1.57
N CYS A 348 2.35 12.22 1.58
CA CYS A 348 2.62 12.95 0.34
C CYS A 348 3.74 12.34 -0.52
N VAL A 349 4.94 12.16 0.04
CA VAL A 349 6.10 11.64 -0.70
C VAL A 349 5.85 10.21 -1.17
N SER A 350 5.33 9.33 -0.30
CA SER A 350 5.07 7.95 -0.68
C SER A 350 3.96 7.84 -1.73
N ILE A 351 2.86 8.59 -1.63
CA ILE A 351 1.78 8.58 -2.62
C ILE A 351 2.27 9.05 -3.99
N LEU A 352 3.02 10.16 -4.04
CA LEU A 352 3.61 10.62 -5.31
C LEU A 352 4.55 9.57 -5.89
N LYS A 353 5.35 8.89 -5.06
CA LYS A 353 6.18 7.78 -5.51
C LYS A 353 5.34 6.59 -6.01
N THR A 354 4.24 6.25 -5.35
CA THR A 354 3.30 5.21 -5.81
C THR A 354 2.76 5.53 -7.19
N LEU A 355 2.24 6.74 -7.40
CA LEU A 355 1.69 7.20 -8.68
C LEU A 355 2.74 7.21 -9.80
N ARG A 356 4.01 7.41 -9.45
CA ARG A 356 5.16 7.42 -10.38
C ARG A 356 5.82 6.06 -10.56
N GLY A 357 5.30 5.00 -9.94
CA GLY A 357 5.90 3.66 -9.95
C GLY A 357 7.30 3.58 -9.33
N GLN A 358 7.62 4.47 -8.40
CA GLN A 358 8.92 4.56 -7.72
C GLN A 358 8.93 3.75 -6.42
N TRP A 359 10.13 3.31 -6.03
CA TRP A 359 10.38 2.65 -4.74
C TRP A 359 10.08 3.59 -3.56
N HIS A 360 9.23 3.13 -2.65
CA HIS A 360 8.78 3.85 -1.46
C HIS A 360 8.45 2.89 -0.32
N TRP A 361 8.12 3.44 0.85
CA TRP A 361 7.77 2.68 2.04
C TRP A 361 6.27 2.80 2.34
N SER A 362 5.58 1.68 2.23
CA SER A 362 4.14 1.53 2.45
C SER A 362 3.84 0.15 3.03
N ALA A 363 2.65 -0.02 3.60
CA ALA A 363 2.11 -1.32 3.99
C ALA A 363 1.32 -1.91 2.82
N VAL A 364 1.73 -3.10 2.39
CA VAL A 364 1.20 -3.79 1.21
C VAL A 364 0.63 -5.15 1.60
N PRO A 365 -0.33 -5.70 0.85
CA PRO A 365 -0.90 -7.01 1.14
C PRO A 365 0.18 -8.11 1.14
N MET A 366 0.18 -8.91 2.21
CA MET A 366 1.09 -10.05 2.39
C MET A 366 0.40 -11.06 3.29
N GLY A 367 0.09 -12.25 2.78
CA GLY A 367 -0.31 -13.41 3.59
C GLY A 367 -1.44 -13.17 4.60
N GLY A 368 -2.45 -12.38 4.22
CA GLY A 368 -3.60 -12.04 5.06
C GLY A 368 -3.40 -10.85 6.01
N ALA A 369 -2.26 -10.19 5.93
CA ALA A 369 -1.94 -8.94 6.62
C ALA A 369 -1.57 -7.83 5.61
N TYR A 370 -1.39 -6.60 6.12
CA TYR A 370 -0.72 -5.53 5.40
C TYR A 370 0.61 -5.28 6.11
N MET A 371 1.71 -5.56 5.44
CA MET A 371 3.05 -5.53 6.02
C MET A 371 3.82 -4.34 5.44
N GLY A 372 4.33 -3.48 6.32
CA GLY A 372 5.22 -2.39 5.92
C GLY A 372 6.53 -2.91 5.32
N CYS A 373 6.89 -2.44 4.14
CA CYS A 373 8.16 -2.73 3.49
C CYS A 373 8.52 -1.68 2.43
N GLU A 374 9.67 -1.85 1.77
CA GLU A 374 9.98 -1.11 0.55
C GLU A 374 9.36 -1.82 -0.67
N SER A 375 8.54 -1.09 -1.42
CA SER A 375 7.82 -1.62 -2.59
C SER A 375 7.70 -0.56 -3.69
N ARG A 376 7.29 -0.98 -4.89
CA ARG A 376 6.84 -0.09 -5.97
C ARG A 376 5.56 -0.62 -6.60
N PHE A 377 4.68 0.28 -7.02
CA PHE A 377 3.44 -0.07 -7.71
C PHE A 377 3.64 -0.01 -9.22
N THR A 378 3.33 -1.09 -9.92
CA THR A 378 3.62 -1.26 -11.35
C THR A 378 2.37 -1.65 -12.13
N HIS A 379 2.44 -1.62 -13.45
CA HIS A 379 1.39 -2.16 -14.34
C HIS A 379 1.16 -3.68 -14.18
N SER A 380 1.97 -4.35 -13.36
CA SER A 380 1.92 -5.77 -13.06
C SER A 380 1.68 -6.05 -11.57
N GLY A 381 1.23 -5.04 -10.80
CA GLY A 381 0.94 -5.15 -9.37
C GLY A 381 2.05 -4.58 -8.50
N ILE A 382 2.06 -4.95 -7.22
CA ILE A 382 3.05 -4.48 -6.25
C ILE A 382 4.30 -5.35 -6.34
N GLU A 383 5.43 -4.72 -6.66
CA GLU A 383 6.75 -5.32 -6.55
C GLU A 383 7.33 -5.05 -5.16
N ILE A 384 7.66 -6.11 -4.43
CA ILE A 384 8.29 -6.04 -3.11
C ILE A 384 9.79 -6.18 -3.29
N ARG A 385 10.57 -5.37 -2.55
CA ARG A 385 12.03 -5.48 -2.57
C ARG A 385 12.45 -6.83 -1.99
N ARG A 386 13.19 -7.59 -2.80
CA ARG A 386 13.83 -8.85 -2.40
C ARG A 386 15.33 -8.66 -2.26
N GLU A 387 15.90 -9.14 -1.15
CA GLU A 387 17.34 -9.14 -0.92
C GLU A 387 17.74 -10.17 0.14
N LYS A 388 19.02 -10.52 0.19
CA LYS A 388 19.51 -11.44 1.23
C LYS A 388 19.36 -10.78 2.60
N LEU A 389 18.69 -11.47 3.51
CA LEU A 389 18.51 -11.00 4.89
C LEU A 389 19.40 -11.77 5.87
N SER A 390 19.88 -11.09 6.90
CA SER A 390 20.49 -11.71 8.08
C SER A 390 19.49 -12.68 8.74
N PRO A 391 19.92 -13.88 9.18
CA PRO A 391 19.03 -14.82 9.86
C PRO A 391 18.27 -14.21 11.05
N LYS A 392 18.94 -13.35 11.83
CA LYS A 392 18.34 -12.67 12.98
C LYS A 392 17.27 -11.65 12.58
N LEU A 393 17.48 -10.96 11.46
CA LEU A 393 16.46 -10.06 10.89
C LEU A 393 15.25 -10.84 10.39
N THR A 394 15.48 -11.96 9.68
CA THR A 394 14.41 -12.84 9.18
C THR A 394 13.53 -13.38 10.31
N GLU A 395 14.12 -13.77 11.44
CA GLU A 395 13.39 -14.22 12.63
C GLU A 395 12.47 -13.12 13.18
N ARG A 396 13.01 -11.91 13.41
CA ARG A 396 12.22 -10.76 13.88
C ARG A 396 11.08 -10.40 12.92
N LEU A 397 11.34 -10.45 11.61
CA LEU A 397 10.32 -10.20 10.58
C LEU A 397 9.22 -11.26 10.64
N THR A 398 9.57 -12.52 10.87
CA THR A 398 8.62 -13.62 10.98
C THR A 398 7.70 -13.43 12.18
N GLU A 399 8.26 -13.09 13.35
CA GLU A 399 7.46 -12.80 14.55
C GLU A 399 6.52 -11.61 14.36
N THR A 400 7.02 -10.54 13.72
CA THR A 400 6.23 -9.34 13.43
C THR A 400 5.09 -9.63 12.46
N PHE A 401 5.39 -10.35 11.39
CA PHE A 401 4.41 -10.78 10.39
C PHE A 401 3.34 -11.67 11.00
N ASP A 402 3.73 -12.68 11.79
CA ASP A 402 2.81 -13.57 12.50
C ASP A 402 1.88 -12.80 13.44
N THR A 403 2.42 -11.81 14.14
CA THR A 403 1.64 -10.94 15.04
C THR A 403 0.59 -10.15 14.27
N LEU A 404 0.98 -9.54 13.14
CA LEU A 404 0.05 -8.81 12.27
C LEU A 404 -1.02 -9.73 11.69
N ARG A 405 -0.64 -10.93 11.25
CA ARG A 405 -1.56 -11.90 10.65
C ARG A 405 -2.58 -12.43 11.66
N ARG A 406 -2.14 -12.68 12.91
CA ARG A 406 -3.00 -13.17 14.00
C ARG A 406 -3.90 -12.09 14.59
N PHE A 407 -3.74 -10.83 14.21
CA PHE A 407 -4.64 -9.77 14.67
C PHE A 407 -6.08 -10.12 14.30
N ASP A 408 -6.89 -10.37 15.32
CA ASP A 408 -8.33 -10.58 15.16
C ASP A 408 -9.07 -9.57 16.03
N TYR A 409 -10.00 -8.85 15.39
CA TYR A 409 -10.91 -7.94 16.06
C TYR A 409 -12.31 -8.39 15.68
N ARG A 410 -12.87 -9.26 16.53
CA ARG A 410 -14.26 -9.69 16.50
C ARG A 410 -15.04 -9.00 17.60
#